data_AF-M6VVS6-F1
#
_entry.id   AF-M6VVS6-F1
#
_cell.length_a   1.000
_cell.length_b   1.000
_cell.length_c   1.000
_cell.angle_alpha   90.00
_cell.angle_beta   90.00
_cell.angle_gamma   90.00
#
_symmetry.space_group_name_H-M   'P 1'
#
loop_
_entity.id
_entity.type
_entity.pdbx_description
1 polymer ?
#
loop_
_entity_poly.entity_id
_entity_poly.type
_entity_poly.pdbx_seq_one_letter_code
_entity_poly.pdbx_strand_id
1 'polypeptide(L)' 'MASLILRKSPGHSDLMESFLDRCVRKNPYSSVCWKEKVDVLRKKDPNLDIRKELEEGKKRIRFISFLRNKQ' A
#
# COMPACT_ATOMS: atom_id res chain seq x y z
N MET A 1 -0.08 -8.07 -7.18
CA MET A 1 -1.07 -8.44 -8.22
C MET A 1 -2.06 -7.32 -8.51
N ALA A 2 -2.29 -6.41 -7.56
CA ALA A 2 -3.25 -5.32 -7.70
C ALA A 2 -3.00 -4.40 -8.90
N SER A 3 -1.73 -4.06 -9.15
CA SER A 3 -1.34 -3.18 -10.27
C SER A 3 -1.64 -3.76 -11.66
N LEU A 4 -1.66 -5.09 -11.82
CA LEU A 4 -2.00 -5.75 -13.08
C LEU A 4 -3.50 -5.68 -13.37
N ILE A 5 -4.32 -5.75 -12.33
CA ILE A 5 -5.79 -5.73 -12.45
C ILE A 5 -6.28 -4.32 -12.83
N LEU A 6 -5.69 -3.24 -12.30
CA LEU A 6 -6.01 -1.87 -12.70
C LEU A 6 -5.69 -1.55 -14.16
N ARG A 7 -4.62 -2.15 -14.71
CA ARG A 7 -4.33 -2.04 -16.15
C ARG A 7 -5.39 -2.73 -17.02
N LYS A 8 -6.08 -3.74 -16.48
CA LYS A 8 -7.04 -4.58 -17.22
C LYS A 8 -8.48 -4.10 -17.08
N SER A 9 -8.84 -3.43 -15.98
CA SER A 9 -10.17 -2.87 -15.76
C SER A 9 -10.11 -1.64 -14.86
N PRO A 10 -10.07 -0.43 -15.44
CA PRO A 10 -10.03 0.82 -14.67
C PRO A 10 -11.30 1.04 -13.82
N GLY A 11 -12.43 0.39 -14.15
CA GLY A 11 -13.69 0.45 -13.39
C GLY A 11 -13.72 -0.37 -12.08
N HIS A 12 -12.62 -1.04 -11.70
CA HIS A 12 -12.52 -1.81 -10.45
C HIS A 12 -11.62 -1.14 -9.40
N SER A 13 -11.42 0.17 -9.48
CA SER A 13 -10.55 0.93 -8.58
C SER A 13 -10.96 0.81 -7.12
N ASP A 14 -12.26 0.85 -6.81
CA ASP A 14 -12.76 0.83 -5.42
C ASP A 14 -12.67 -0.57 -4.76
N LEU A 15 -12.92 -1.63 -5.54
CA LEU A 15 -12.70 -3.01 -5.11
C LEU A 15 -11.21 -3.25 -4.82
N MET A 16 -10.33 -2.66 -5.62
CA MET A 16 -8.89 -2.76 -5.45
C MET A 16 -8.40 -2.02 -4.22
N GLU A 17 -8.89 -0.80 -4.01
CA GLU A 17 -8.58 0.00 -2.83
C GLU A 17 -8.98 -0.76 -1.56
N SER A 18 -10.20 -1.32 -1.54
CA SER A 18 -10.68 -2.17 -0.43
C SER A 18 -9.80 -3.40 -0.20
N PHE A 19 -9.34 -4.05 -1.28
CA PHE A 19 -8.43 -5.18 -1.18
C PHE A 19 -7.07 -4.79 -0.59
N LEU A 20 -6.50 -3.67 -1.04
CA LEU A 20 -5.20 -3.18 -0.59
C LEU A 20 -5.26 -2.66 0.85
N ASP A 21 -6.38 -2.06 1.25
CA ASP A 21 -6.66 -1.73 2.65
C ASP A 21 -6.67 -2.97 3.53
N ARG A 22 -7.28 -4.05 3.06
CA ARG A 22 -7.24 -5.34 3.74
C ARG A 22 -5.83 -5.94 3.77
N CYS A 23 -5.04 -5.77 2.71
CA CYS A 23 -3.65 -6.21 2.60
C CYS A 23 -2.79 -5.55 3.68
N VAL A 24 -2.82 -4.21 3.79
CA VAL A 24 -2.03 -3.48 4.79
C VAL A 24 -2.54 -3.70 6.21
N ARG A 25 -3.84 -3.93 6.42
CA ARG A 25 -4.36 -4.27 7.76
C ARG A 25 -3.94 -5.66 8.22
N LYS A 26 -4.02 -6.67 7.35
CA LYS A 26 -3.60 -8.04 7.67
C LYS A 26 -2.09 -8.23 7.68
N ASN A 27 -1.37 -7.49 6.84
CA ASN A 27 0.08 -7.57 6.70
C ASN A 27 0.70 -6.18 6.84
N PRO A 28 0.64 -5.57 8.04
CA PRO A 28 1.08 -4.19 8.28
C PRO A 28 2.57 -3.95 8.03
N TYR A 29 3.37 -5.01 7.99
CA TYR A 29 4.81 -4.96 7.76
C TYR A 29 5.22 -5.37 6.35
N SER A 30 4.26 -5.75 5.49
CA SER A 30 4.54 -6.09 4.10
C SER A 30 4.77 -4.81 3.29
N SER A 31 6.01 -4.59 2.89
CA SER A 31 6.39 -3.48 2.01
C SER A 31 5.66 -3.54 0.67
N VAL A 32 5.32 -4.74 0.20
CA VAL A 32 4.58 -4.97 -1.04
C VAL A 32 3.15 -4.43 -0.95
N CYS A 33 2.42 -4.72 0.15
CA CYS A 33 1.06 -4.20 0.34
C CYS A 33 1.03 -2.67 0.36
N TRP A 34 1.97 -2.05 1.09
CA TRP A 34 2.06 -0.59 1.18
C TRP A 34 2.44 0.05 -0.15
N LYS A 35 3.41 -0.52 -0.88
CA LYS A 35 3.82 -0.03 -2.19
C LYS A 35 2.68 -0.13 -3.21
N GLU A 36 1.99 -1.27 -3.28
CA GLU A 36 0.85 -1.42 -4.19
C GLU A 36 -0.27 -0.43 -3.84
N LYS A 37 -0.59 -0.21 -2.54
CA LYS A 37 -1.59 0.79 -2.12
C LYS A 37 -1.24 2.20 -2.61
N VAL A 38 -0.01 2.65 -2.38
CA VAL A 38 0.45 3.98 -2.82
C VAL A 38 0.44 4.11 -4.35
N ASP A 39 0.90 3.08 -5.07
CA ASP A 39 0.89 3.08 -6.54
C ASP A 39 -0.54 3.17 -7.12
N VAL A 40 -1.51 2.51 -6.48
CA VAL A 40 -2.93 2.59 -6.87
C VAL A 40 -3.50 3.98 -6.61
N LEU A 41 -3.28 4.53 -5.42
CA LEU A 41 -3.78 5.86 -5.06
C LEU A 41 -3.20 6.94 -6.00
N ARG A 42 -1.90 6.87 -6.31
CA ARG A 42 -1.22 7.80 -7.23
C ARG A 42 -1.74 7.72 -8.67
N LYS A 43 -2.20 6.54 -9.11
CA LYS A 43 -2.81 6.35 -10.44
C LYS A 43 -4.26 6.79 -10.48
N LYS A 44 -5.00 6.64 -9.38
CA LYS A 44 -6.40 7.04 -9.25
C LYS A 44 -6.52 8.56 -9.23
N ASP A 45 -5.70 9.23 -8.43
CA ASP A 45 -5.64 10.69 -8.36
C ASP A 45 -4.19 11.15 -8.08
N PRO A 46 -3.53 11.76 -9.07
CA PRO A 46 -2.18 12.30 -8.92
C PRO A 46 -2.05 13.41 -7.86
N ASN A 47 -3.16 14.08 -7.52
CA ASN A 47 -3.21 15.17 -6.56
C ASN A 47 -3.61 14.70 -5.15
N LEU A 48 -3.94 13.41 -4.98
CA LEU A 48 -4.26 12.85 -3.67
C LEU A 48 -3.05 12.93 -2.75
N ASP A 49 -3.24 13.40 -1.52
CA ASP A 49 -2.15 13.44 -0.53
C ASP A 49 -1.81 12.02 -0.03
N ILE A 50 -0.97 11.33 -0.79
CA ILE A 50 -0.45 10.00 -0.48
C ILE A 50 0.69 10.02 0.55
N ARG A 51 1.12 11.22 1.03
CA ARG A 51 2.27 11.33 1.94
C ARG A 51 1.99 10.64 3.27
N LYS A 52 0.76 10.72 3.76
CA LYS A 52 0.35 10.12 5.03
C LYS A 52 0.49 8.59 4.99
N GLU A 53 -0.03 7.94 3.96
CA GLU A 53 0.02 6.49 3.74
C GLU A 53 1.46 6.01 3.52
N LEU A 54 2.26 6.79 2.81
CA LEU A 54 3.68 6.48 2.59
C LEU A 54 4.48 6.52 3.91
N GLU A 55 4.25 7.53 4.74
CA GLU A 55 4.94 7.66 6.03
C GLU A 55 4.49 6.59 7.04
N GLU A 56 3.20 6.23 7.05
CA GLU A 56 2.72 5.10 7.86
C GLU A 56 3.37 3.77 7.46
N GLY A 57 3.44 3.48 6.16
CA GLY A 57 4.12 2.30 5.64
C GLY A 57 5.60 2.27 6.04
N LYS A 58 6.31 3.38 5.86
CA LYS A 58 7.73 3.50 6.28
C LYS A 58 7.90 3.32 7.78
N LYS A 59 7.05 3.90 8.61
CA LYS A 59 7.12 3.79 10.07
C LYS A 59 7.01 2.33 10.50
N ARG A 60 6.05 1.58 9.94
CA ARG A 60 5.84 0.16 10.26
C ARG A 60 7.00 -0.72 9.79
N ILE A 61 7.50 -0.49 8.57
CA ILE A 61 8.65 -1.22 8.03
C ILE A 61 9.92 -0.93 8.85
N ARG A 62 10.17 0.33 9.20
CA ARG A 62 11.32 0.72 10.03
C ARG A 62 11.24 0.08 11.41
N PHE A 63 10.04 0.02 11.99
CA PHE A 63 9.81 -0.62 13.28
C PHE A 63 10.16 -2.12 13.26
N ILE A 64 9.74 -2.86 12.22
CA ILE A 64 10.08 -4.28 12.14
C ILE A 64 11.57 -4.53 11.86
N SER A 65 12.22 -3.69 11.05
CA SER A 65 13.67 -3.76 10.82
C SER A 65 14.45 -3.49 12.12
N PHE A 66 13.98 -2.57 12.96
CA PHE A 66 14.58 -2.32 14.27
C PHE A 66 14.46 -3.53 15.20
N LEU A 67 13.28 -4.16 15.25
CA LEU A 67 13.09 -5.38 16.04
C LEU A 67 13.97 -6.54 15.54
N ARG A 68 14.16 -6.66 14.23
CA ARG A 68 14.99 -7.72 13.64
C ARG A 68 16.49 -7.56 13.92
N ASN A 69 16.97 -6.33 14.09
CA ASN A 69 18.38 -6.05 14.44
C ASN A 69 18.66 -6.14 15.95
N LYS A 70 17.62 -6.32 16.77
CA LYS A 70 17.70 -6.48 18.24
C LYS A 70 17.67 -7.95 18.69
N GLN A 71 17.51 -8.88 17.74
CA GLN A 71 17.54 -10.33 17.94
C GLN A 71 18.90 -10.87 17.51
#